data_AF-A0A516HA13-F1
#
_entry.id   AF-A0A516HA13-F1
#
_cell.length_a   1.000
_cell.length_b   1.000
_cell.length_c   1.000
_cell.angle_alpha   90.00
_cell.angle_beta   90.00
_cell.angle_gamma   90.00
#
_symmetry.space_group_name_H-M   'P 1'
#
loop_
_entity.id
_entity.type
_entity.pdbx_description
1 polymer ?
#
loop_
_entity_poly.entity_id
_entity_poly.type
_entity_poly.pdbx_seq_one_letter_code
_entity_poly.pdbx_strand_id
1 'polypeptide(L)'
;MKILNVLKATALAAILSISGAANAELVKLIDFTDLANELGDTVIPDNPATFDLSAFAEGLTVTITATPEENYHYLDEGAGLGICDTLEGCVADPSDNANVGEGFIFEFALDGVAFLPEGFSILVIGHDFEGGIMEGTVVSMSDGGEFMPTNDSPVYTWSEPSESFSLVVTAGEIYLSSIWFDDGSLPPQGIPEPTNILLMSLALIGLVVSRKKFK
;
A
#
# COMPACT_ATOMS: atom_id res chain seq x y z
N MET A 1 47.54 -21.22 9.33
CA MET A 1 46.70 -20.12 8.79
C MET A 1 47.12 -18.85 9.54
N LYS A 2 47.59 -17.82 8.85
CA LYS A 2 48.13 -16.61 9.50
C LYS A 2 46.99 -15.90 10.26
N ILE A 3 47.22 -15.51 11.51
CA ILE A 3 46.25 -14.82 12.41
C ILE A 3 45.52 -13.66 11.72
N LEU A 4 46.21 -12.98 10.79
CA LEU A 4 45.65 -11.93 9.95
C LEU A 4 44.43 -12.36 9.11
N ASN A 5 44.38 -13.61 8.65
CA ASN A 5 43.25 -14.13 7.86
C ASN A 5 42.04 -14.44 8.75
N VAL A 6 42.26 -14.77 10.03
CA VAL A 6 41.17 -14.97 11.00
C VAL A 6 40.54 -13.62 11.33
N LEU A 7 41.35 -12.62 11.66
CA LEU A 7 40.88 -11.25 11.92
C LEU A 7 40.10 -10.64 10.74
N LYS A 8 40.55 -10.85 9.50
CA LYS A 8 39.82 -10.40 8.30
C LYS A 8 38.45 -11.07 8.16
N ALA A 9 38.37 -12.37 8.44
CA ALA A 9 37.10 -13.08 8.39
C ALA A 9 36.13 -12.61 9.49
N THR A 10 36.64 -12.40 10.71
CA THR A 10 35.83 -11.89 11.83
C THR A 10 35.37 -10.46 11.60
N ALA A 11 36.23 -9.59 11.07
CA ALA A 11 35.86 -8.21 10.74
C ALA A 11 34.84 -8.14 9.60
N LEU A 12 34.99 -8.98 8.57
CA LEU A 12 34.03 -9.07 7.48
C LEU A 12 32.67 -9.60 7.97
N ALA A 13 32.67 -10.60 8.86
CA ALA A 13 31.45 -11.10 9.49
C ALA A 13 30.78 -10.03 10.38
N ALA A 14 31.57 -9.23 11.12
CA ALA A 14 31.05 -8.14 11.94
C ALA A 14 30.47 -6.98 11.11
N ILE A 15 31.06 -6.69 9.94
CA ILE A 15 30.53 -5.68 9.00
C ILE A 15 29.25 -6.20 8.33
N LEU A 16 29.21 -7.49 7.98
CA LEU A 16 28.03 -8.14 7.39
C LEU A 16 26.89 -8.34 8.41
N SER A 17 27.17 -8.37 9.72
CA SER A 17 26.13 -8.35 10.75
C SER A 17 25.48 -6.98 10.99
N ILE A 18 25.97 -5.93 10.32
CA ILE A 18 25.43 -4.56 10.44
C ILE A 18 24.55 -4.20 9.22
N SER A 19 24.47 -5.07 8.21
CA SER A 19 23.72 -4.80 6.98
C SER A 19 22.40 -5.59 6.92
N GLY A 20 21.29 -4.87 7.04
CA GLY A 20 20.04 -5.21 6.36
C GLY A 20 18.94 -5.74 7.27
N ALA A 21 18.25 -4.81 7.94
CA ALA A 21 16.81 -4.96 8.06
C ALA A 21 16.26 -5.09 6.62
N ALA A 22 15.82 -6.28 6.23
CA ALA A 22 14.86 -6.40 5.14
C ALA A 22 13.51 -6.41 5.86
N ASN A 23 12.82 -5.28 5.82
CA ASN A 23 11.51 -5.18 6.43
C ASN A 23 10.55 -6.06 5.63
N ALA A 24 9.62 -6.72 6.33
CA ALA A 24 8.31 -7.03 5.79
C ALA A 24 7.59 -5.68 5.64
N GLU A 25 7.97 -4.95 4.58
CA GLU A 25 7.69 -3.53 4.47
C GLU A 25 6.32 -3.38 3.82
N LEU A 26 5.39 -2.75 4.52
CA LEU A 26 4.31 -2.02 3.89
C LEU A 26 4.96 -1.00 2.94
N VAL A 27 4.90 -1.24 1.64
CA VAL A 27 5.45 -0.32 0.64
C VAL A 27 4.35 0.63 0.23
N LYS A 28 4.40 1.88 0.71
CA LYS A 28 3.44 2.92 0.31
C LYS A 28 3.65 3.20 -1.17
N LEU A 29 2.67 2.92 -2.01
CA LEU A 29 2.75 3.15 -3.45
C LEU A 29 2.34 4.57 -3.81
N ILE A 30 1.27 5.06 -3.20
CA ILE A 30 0.78 6.41 -3.44
C ILE A 30 0.17 6.95 -2.16
N ASP A 31 0.45 8.22 -1.91
CA ASP A 31 -0.16 9.02 -0.85
C ASP A 31 -0.96 10.14 -1.53
N PHE A 32 -2.29 10.03 -1.49
CA PHE A 32 -3.17 11.02 -2.07
C PHE A 32 -3.24 12.28 -1.22
N THR A 33 -2.95 12.19 0.07
CA THR A 33 -2.83 13.37 0.93
C THR A 33 -1.59 14.17 0.53
N ASP A 34 -0.44 13.51 0.30
CA ASP A 34 0.76 14.21 -0.21
C ASP A 34 0.53 14.77 -1.62
N LEU A 35 -0.16 14.02 -2.50
CA LEU A 35 -0.49 14.48 -3.85
C LEU A 35 -1.40 15.70 -3.82
N ALA A 36 -2.42 15.70 -2.96
CA ALA A 36 -3.31 16.84 -2.78
C ALA A 36 -2.55 18.04 -2.21
N ASN A 37 -1.65 17.85 -1.24
CA ASN A 37 -0.79 18.93 -0.73
C ASN A 37 0.12 19.56 -1.81
N GLU A 38 0.48 18.82 -2.86
CA GLU A 38 1.28 19.34 -3.98
C GLU A 38 0.42 20.06 -5.03
N LEU A 39 -0.72 19.49 -5.40
CA LEU A 39 -1.57 19.98 -6.49
C LEU A 39 -2.64 20.98 -6.03
N GLY A 40 -2.94 20.96 -4.74
CA GLY A 40 -4.06 21.60 -4.09
C GLY A 40 -5.40 20.91 -4.33
N ASP A 41 -6.44 21.45 -3.69
CA ASP A 41 -7.82 20.98 -3.83
C ASP A 41 -8.26 21.04 -5.31
N THR A 42 -8.48 19.88 -5.93
CA THR A 42 -8.75 19.81 -7.37
C THR A 42 -9.52 18.56 -7.78
N VAL A 43 -10.33 18.70 -8.84
CA VAL A 43 -10.98 17.56 -9.51
C VAL A 43 -10.04 17.01 -10.57
N ILE A 44 -9.89 15.69 -10.62
CA ILE A 44 -9.22 14.98 -11.71
C ILE A 44 -10.29 14.70 -12.78
N PRO A 45 -10.17 15.27 -13.99
CA PRO A 45 -11.23 15.21 -14.99
C PRO A 45 -11.38 13.85 -15.66
N ASP A 46 -10.36 12.99 -15.55
CA ASP A 46 -10.36 11.65 -16.11
C ASP A 46 -10.96 10.66 -15.10
N ASN A 47 -11.97 9.90 -15.53
CA ASN A 47 -12.45 8.71 -14.85
C ASN A 47 -12.59 7.60 -15.92
N PRO A 48 -11.81 6.52 -15.87
CA PRO A 48 -10.82 6.20 -14.84
C PRO A 48 -9.56 7.08 -14.87
N ALA A 49 -8.95 7.32 -13.70
CA ALA A 49 -7.68 8.02 -13.55
C ALA A 49 -6.52 7.04 -13.36
N THR A 50 -5.45 7.21 -14.14
CA THR A 50 -4.23 6.40 -14.02
C THR A 50 -3.13 7.16 -13.28
N PHE A 51 -2.57 6.53 -12.25
CA PHE A 51 -1.47 7.03 -11.45
C PHE A 51 -0.18 6.25 -11.75
N ASP A 52 0.89 6.99 -12.04
CA ASP A 52 2.22 6.44 -12.31
C ASP A 52 2.93 6.09 -11.02
N LEU A 53 3.31 4.82 -10.86
CA LEU A 53 4.02 4.28 -9.72
C LEU A 53 5.47 3.90 -10.08
N SER A 54 6.02 4.48 -11.16
CA SER A 54 7.38 4.21 -11.65
C SER A 54 8.48 4.51 -10.65
N ALA A 55 8.20 5.32 -9.61
CA ALA A 55 9.12 5.52 -8.49
C ALA A 55 9.39 4.23 -7.70
N PHE A 56 8.46 3.26 -7.74
CA PHE A 56 8.58 1.95 -7.08
C PHE A 56 9.10 0.89 -8.03
N ALA A 57 8.50 0.80 -9.22
CA ALA A 57 8.92 -0.11 -10.28
C ALA A 57 8.58 0.51 -11.62
N GLU A 58 9.57 0.63 -12.52
CA GLU A 58 9.38 1.17 -13.86
C GLU A 58 8.21 0.45 -14.57
N GLY A 59 7.30 1.23 -15.15
CA GLY A 59 6.13 0.71 -15.86
C GLY A 59 4.97 0.27 -14.97
N LEU A 60 5.08 0.37 -13.64
CA LEU A 60 3.99 0.09 -12.70
C LEU A 60 3.00 1.25 -12.67
N THR A 61 1.71 0.93 -12.80
CA THR A 61 0.62 1.90 -12.72
C THR A 61 -0.56 1.31 -11.93
N VAL A 62 -1.35 2.20 -11.32
CA VAL A 62 -2.67 1.88 -10.80
C VAL A 62 -3.69 2.77 -11.50
N THR A 63 -4.73 2.15 -12.04
CA THR A 63 -5.89 2.84 -12.60
C THR A 63 -7.02 2.73 -11.59
N ILE A 64 -7.59 3.87 -11.21
CA ILE A 64 -8.67 3.97 -10.25
C ILE A 64 -9.90 4.49 -10.99
N THR A 65 -11.01 3.80 -10.88
CA THR A 65 -12.30 4.25 -11.40
C THR A 65 -13.17 4.70 -10.24
N ALA A 66 -13.67 5.93 -10.27
CA ALA A 66 -14.73 6.38 -9.38
C ALA A 66 -16.06 5.79 -9.85
N THR A 67 -16.86 5.31 -8.90
CA THR A 67 -18.19 4.76 -9.17
C THR A 67 -19.24 5.58 -8.42
N PRO A 68 -20.41 5.87 -9.03
CA PRO A 68 -20.80 5.63 -10.43
C PRO A 68 -19.86 6.24 -11.49
N GLU A 69 -19.82 5.67 -12.70
CA GLU A 69 -18.84 6.03 -13.76
C GLU A 69 -18.96 7.50 -14.22
N GLU A 70 -20.11 8.14 -14.00
CA GLU A 70 -20.32 9.55 -14.27
C GLU A 70 -19.61 10.50 -13.30
N ASN A 71 -19.12 10.00 -12.17
CA ASN A 71 -18.40 10.78 -11.19
C ASN A 71 -16.93 10.98 -11.60
N TYR A 72 -16.28 11.90 -10.90
CA TYR A 72 -14.89 12.28 -11.02
C TYR A 72 -14.16 12.00 -9.70
N HIS A 73 -12.83 12.00 -9.75
CA HIS A 73 -12.03 11.97 -8.52
C HIS A 73 -11.80 13.39 -8.02
N TYR A 74 -11.81 13.57 -6.71
CA TYR A 74 -11.47 14.83 -6.06
C TYR A 74 -10.27 14.62 -5.14
N LEU A 75 -9.28 15.51 -5.20
CA LEU A 75 -8.17 15.57 -4.28
C LEU A 75 -8.44 16.67 -3.25
N ASP A 76 -8.37 16.31 -1.97
CA ASP A 76 -8.54 17.18 -0.82
C ASP A 76 -7.22 17.22 -0.01
N GLU A 77 -6.62 18.40 0.15
CA GLU A 77 -5.35 18.63 0.87
C GLU A 77 -5.37 18.09 2.31
N GLY A 78 -6.54 18.07 2.94
CA GLY A 78 -6.73 17.60 4.30
C GLY A 78 -6.88 16.09 4.42
N ALA A 79 -7.45 15.41 3.42
CA ALA A 79 -7.93 14.03 3.55
C ALA A 79 -7.36 13.05 2.53
N GLY A 80 -7.27 13.42 1.23
CA GLY A 80 -6.82 12.53 0.16
C GLY A 80 -7.82 12.45 -1.00
N LEU A 81 -7.99 11.26 -1.59
CA LEU A 81 -8.82 11.05 -2.77
C LEU A 81 -10.28 10.76 -2.40
N GLY A 82 -11.18 11.65 -2.79
CA GLY A 82 -12.63 11.51 -2.72
C GLY A 82 -13.27 11.31 -4.09
N ILE A 83 -14.60 11.40 -4.11
CA ILE A 83 -15.44 11.32 -5.32
C ILE A 83 -16.23 12.63 -5.42
N CYS A 84 -16.43 13.11 -6.64
CA CYS A 84 -17.16 14.33 -6.91
C CYS A 84 -18.03 14.14 -8.16
N ASP A 85 -19.26 14.65 -8.15
CA ASP A 85 -20.23 14.46 -9.23
C ASP A 85 -20.11 15.52 -10.36
N THR A 86 -19.25 16.54 -10.17
CA THR A 86 -19.06 17.62 -11.15
C THR A 86 -17.61 18.00 -11.39
N LEU A 87 -17.32 18.52 -12.59
CA LEU A 87 -16.01 19.09 -12.94
C LEU A 87 -15.80 20.52 -12.43
N GLU A 88 -16.86 21.21 -12.00
CA GLU A 88 -16.77 22.59 -11.51
C GLU A 88 -16.17 22.67 -10.09
N GLY A 89 -15.91 21.51 -9.47
CA GLY A 89 -15.37 21.38 -8.14
C GLY A 89 -16.46 21.14 -7.12
N CYS A 90 -16.25 20.17 -6.24
CA CYS A 90 -17.09 19.96 -5.07
C CYS A 90 -16.62 20.82 -3.86
N VAL A 91 -15.50 21.55 -4.01
CA VAL A 91 -14.85 22.44 -3.04
C VAL A 91 -15.85 23.11 -2.09
N ALA A 92 -15.89 22.59 -0.86
CA ALA A 92 -16.69 23.06 0.29
C ALA A 92 -18.08 22.44 0.48
N ASP A 93 -18.38 21.31 -0.17
CA ASP A 93 -19.59 20.53 0.10
C ASP A 93 -19.23 19.25 0.88
N PRO A 94 -19.91 18.89 1.98
CA PRO A 94 -19.77 17.58 2.64
C PRO A 94 -19.92 16.36 1.71
N SER A 95 -20.35 16.53 0.46
CA SER A 95 -20.26 15.53 -0.61
C SER A 95 -18.87 15.38 -1.27
N ASP A 96 -17.82 16.03 -0.77
CA ASP A 96 -16.42 15.97 -1.27
C ASP A 96 -15.71 14.61 -1.09
N ASN A 97 -16.45 13.55 -0.76
CA ASN A 97 -15.94 12.25 -0.34
C ASN A 97 -16.71 11.11 -1.02
N ALA A 98 -16.24 9.87 -0.87
CA ALA A 98 -17.01 8.72 -1.32
C ALA A 98 -18.18 8.48 -0.34
N ASN A 99 -19.40 8.69 -0.83
CA ASN A 99 -20.67 8.54 -0.10
C ASN A 99 -21.31 7.17 -0.31
N VAL A 100 -22.36 6.88 0.45
CA VAL A 100 -23.14 5.65 0.31
C VAL A 100 -23.61 5.43 -1.14
N GLY A 101 -23.23 4.29 -1.71
CA GLY A 101 -23.51 3.90 -3.08
C GLY A 101 -22.38 4.23 -4.06
N GLU A 102 -21.38 4.98 -3.63
CA GLU A 102 -20.19 5.33 -4.40
C GLU A 102 -19.00 4.45 -3.98
N GLY A 103 -17.92 4.53 -4.76
CA GLY A 103 -16.82 3.60 -4.56
C GLY A 103 -15.66 3.73 -5.54
N PHE A 104 -14.67 2.88 -5.35
CA PHE A 104 -13.46 2.84 -6.17
C PHE A 104 -13.23 1.44 -6.74
N ILE A 105 -12.86 1.37 -8.01
CA ILE A 105 -12.34 0.15 -8.64
C ILE A 105 -10.86 0.37 -8.93
N PHE A 106 -10.03 -0.59 -8.55
CA PHE A 106 -8.57 -0.57 -8.69
C PHE A 106 -8.12 -1.62 -9.70
N GLU A 107 -7.32 -1.20 -10.67
CA GLU A 107 -6.71 -2.04 -11.69
C GLU A 107 -5.20 -1.76 -11.73
N PHE A 108 -4.38 -2.79 -11.57
CA PHE A 108 -2.92 -2.65 -11.59
C PHE A 108 -2.36 -3.15 -12.91
N ALA A 109 -1.37 -2.43 -13.46
CA ALA A 109 -0.67 -2.85 -14.66
C ALA A 109 0.84 -2.63 -14.52
N LEU A 110 1.63 -3.56 -15.08
CA LEU A 110 3.08 -3.46 -15.23
C LEU A 110 3.41 -3.51 -16.72
N ASP A 111 4.07 -2.48 -17.24
CA ASP A 111 4.40 -2.34 -18.66
C ASP A 111 3.14 -2.46 -19.57
N GLY A 112 2.01 -1.94 -19.09
CA GLY A 112 0.72 -2.01 -19.78
C GLY A 112 0.04 -3.39 -19.76
N VAL A 113 0.59 -4.35 -19.01
CA VAL A 113 -0.02 -5.67 -18.80
C VAL A 113 -0.70 -5.69 -17.43
N ALA A 114 -2.03 -5.89 -17.42
CA ALA A 114 -2.81 -6.00 -16.20
C ALA A 114 -2.33 -7.19 -15.33
N PHE A 115 -2.28 -7.00 -14.02
CA PHE A 115 -2.00 -8.05 -13.06
C PHE A 115 -2.79 -7.84 -11.77
N LEU A 116 -3.04 -8.93 -11.05
CA LEU A 116 -3.63 -8.90 -9.72
C LEU A 116 -2.50 -9.00 -8.68
N PRO A 117 -2.22 -7.97 -7.86
CA PRO A 117 -1.29 -8.11 -6.75
C PRO A 117 -1.73 -9.23 -5.80
N GLU A 118 -0.76 -9.98 -5.25
CA GLU A 118 -1.03 -11.02 -4.24
C GLU A 118 -1.66 -10.43 -2.97
N GLY A 119 -1.31 -9.18 -2.64
CA GLY A 119 -1.85 -8.40 -1.54
C GLY A 119 -1.67 -6.90 -1.77
N PHE A 120 -2.69 -6.14 -1.42
CA PHE A 120 -2.55 -4.70 -1.26
C PHE A 120 -3.52 -4.19 -0.21
N SER A 121 -3.14 -3.09 0.42
CA SER A 121 -3.92 -2.43 1.44
C SER A 121 -4.19 -0.99 1.05
N ILE A 122 -5.31 -0.49 1.53
CA ILE A 122 -5.65 0.92 1.44
C ILE A 122 -5.71 1.50 2.85
N LEU A 123 -5.29 2.75 2.97
CA LEU A 123 -5.61 3.57 4.13
C LEU A 123 -6.82 4.42 3.75
N VAL A 124 -7.91 4.22 4.47
CA VAL A 124 -9.12 5.03 4.32
C VAL A 124 -9.31 5.89 5.55
N ILE A 125 -9.75 7.10 5.33
CA ILE A 125 -10.03 8.07 6.36
C ILE A 125 -11.53 8.30 6.41
N GLY A 126 -12.13 8.07 7.57
CA GLY A 126 -13.53 8.40 7.80
C GLY A 126 -13.71 9.90 7.96
N HIS A 127 -14.79 10.41 7.38
CA HIS A 127 -15.25 11.77 7.58
C HIS A 127 -16.61 11.71 8.27
N ASP A 128 -16.72 12.20 9.51
CA ASP A 128 -18.03 12.35 10.16
C ASP A 128 -18.36 13.85 10.29
N PHE A 129 -19.41 14.27 9.56
CA PHE A 129 -20.18 15.52 9.70
C PHE A 129 -19.43 16.78 10.19
N GLU A 130 -18.65 17.40 9.29
CA GLU A 130 -18.10 18.77 9.41
C GLU A 130 -17.09 19.01 10.56
N GLY A 131 -15.86 18.50 10.40
CA GLY A 131 -14.69 19.14 11.03
C GLY A 131 -13.69 18.25 11.73
N GLY A 132 -13.69 16.94 11.49
CA GLY A 132 -12.64 16.06 12.01
C GLY A 132 -12.45 14.78 11.22
N ILE A 133 -11.27 14.65 10.62
CA ILE A 133 -10.70 13.40 10.12
C ILE A 133 -10.45 12.47 11.31
N MET A 134 -11.04 11.27 11.30
CA MET A 134 -10.66 10.23 12.27
C MET A 134 -9.39 9.49 11.83
N GLU A 135 -8.66 8.94 12.80
CA GLU A 135 -7.42 8.19 12.57
C GLU A 135 -7.68 7.04 11.59
N GLY A 136 -7.00 7.06 10.44
CA GLY A 136 -7.34 6.23 9.29
C GLY A 136 -7.28 4.73 9.57
N THR A 137 -8.10 3.96 8.83
CA THR A 137 -8.18 2.50 8.92
C THR A 137 -7.42 1.87 7.75
N VAL A 138 -6.49 0.98 8.07
CA VAL A 138 -5.79 0.16 7.05
C VAL A 138 -6.64 -1.07 6.77
N VAL A 139 -6.95 -1.28 5.49
CA VAL A 139 -7.82 -2.36 5.01
C VAL A 139 -7.07 -3.19 4.00
N SER A 140 -6.95 -4.50 4.22
CA SER A 140 -6.50 -5.41 3.17
C SER A 140 -7.62 -5.60 2.16
N MET A 141 -7.28 -5.51 0.88
CA MET A 141 -8.23 -5.69 -0.21
C MET A 141 -8.16 -7.11 -0.80
N SER A 142 -7.21 -7.93 -0.34
CA SER A 142 -6.89 -9.25 -0.89
C SER A 142 -7.88 -10.35 -0.49
N ASP A 143 -8.49 -10.24 0.68
CA ASP A 143 -9.39 -11.23 1.25
C ASP A 143 -10.88 -10.93 1.00
N GLY A 144 -11.20 -9.68 0.65
CA GLY A 144 -12.58 -9.21 0.51
C GLY A 144 -13.29 -9.21 1.86
N GLY A 145 -13.95 -8.12 2.23
CA GLY A 145 -14.53 -8.02 3.56
C GLY A 145 -15.18 -6.70 3.90
N GLU A 146 -15.94 -6.74 4.98
CA GLU A 146 -16.50 -5.55 5.62
C GLU A 146 -15.47 -4.98 6.58
N PHE A 147 -15.24 -3.68 6.52
CA PHE A 147 -14.42 -2.96 7.49
C PHE A 147 -15.19 -1.73 7.99
N MET A 148 -14.80 -1.24 9.16
CA MET A 148 -15.47 -0.12 9.81
C MET A 148 -14.46 1.02 9.94
N PRO A 149 -14.42 1.97 8.98
CA PRO A 149 -13.53 3.11 9.07
C PRO A 149 -13.99 4.12 10.14
N THR A 150 -15.24 4.00 10.61
CA THR A 150 -15.77 4.78 11.73
C THR A 150 -16.44 3.88 12.76
N ASN A 151 -16.63 4.41 13.98
CA ASN A 151 -17.21 3.65 15.10
C ASN A 151 -18.66 3.22 14.87
N ASP A 152 -19.37 3.84 13.92
CA ASP A 152 -20.82 3.70 13.76
C ASP A 152 -21.28 3.23 12.36
N SER A 153 -20.38 3.02 11.38
CA SER A 153 -20.79 2.71 10.00
C SER A 153 -19.87 1.71 9.28
N PRO A 154 -20.40 0.58 8.76
CA PRO A 154 -19.62 -0.35 7.95
C PRO A 154 -19.47 0.11 6.49
N VAL A 155 -18.31 -0.21 5.90
CA VAL A 155 -17.99 -0.08 4.48
C VAL A 155 -17.60 -1.47 3.95
N TYR A 156 -18.01 -1.83 2.72
CA TYR A 156 -17.74 -3.16 2.14
C TYR A 156 -16.73 -3.08 0.98
N THR A 157 -15.68 -3.89 1.06
CA THR A 157 -14.85 -4.22 -0.10
C THR A 157 -15.43 -5.42 -0.83
N TRP A 158 -15.35 -5.40 -2.15
CA TRP A 158 -15.66 -6.53 -3.00
C TRP A 158 -14.46 -6.77 -3.92
N SER A 159 -13.77 -7.89 -3.77
CA SER A 159 -12.87 -8.36 -4.83
C SER A 159 -13.72 -9.01 -5.93
N GLU A 160 -13.69 -8.47 -7.15
CA GLU A 160 -14.34 -9.15 -8.27
C GLU A 160 -13.46 -10.28 -8.80
N PRO A 161 -14.04 -11.40 -9.29
CA PRO A 161 -13.32 -12.67 -9.41
C PRO A 161 -12.31 -12.79 -10.56
N SER A 162 -11.77 -11.72 -11.16
CA SER A 162 -10.74 -11.93 -12.18
C SER A 162 -9.64 -10.90 -12.38
N GLU A 163 -9.85 -9.58 -12.28
CA GLU A 163 -8.79 -8.62 -12.70
C GLU A 163 -8.74 -7.28 -11.93
N SER A 164 -9.70 -7.01 -11.05
CA SER A 164 -9.79 -5.73 -10.33
C SER A 164 -10.24 -5.93 -8.89
N PHE A 165 -10.02 -4.91 -8.07
CA PHE A 165 -10.56 -4.83 -6.72
C PHE A 165 -11.55 -3.68 -6.65
N SER A 166 -12.68 -3.87 -5.99
CA SER A 166 -13.69 -2.83 -5.86
C SER A 166 -14.02 -2.58 -4.40
N LEU A 167 -14.45 -1.36 -4.12
CA LEU A 167 -14.87 -0.88 -2.82
C LEU A 167 -16.15 -0.10 -3.04
N VAL A 168 -17.20 -0.39 -2.28
CA VAL A 168 -18.43 0.39 -2.29
C VAL A 168 -18.75 0.81 -0.86
N VAL A 169 -18.98 2.10 -0.69
CA VAL A 169 -19.39 2.69 0.57
C VAL A 169 -20.86 2.35 0.81
N THR A 170 -21.16 1.75 1.94
CA THR A 170 -22.54 1.35 2.31
C THR A 170 -23.09 2.11 3.50
N ALA A 171 -22.21 2.71 4.29
CA ALA A 171 -22.55 3.60 5.38
C ALA A 171 -21.37 4.56 5.63
N GLY A 172 -21.70 5.78 6.05
CA GLY A 172 -20.71 6.84 6.27
C GLY A 172 -20.12 7.39 4.98
N GLU A 173 -18.99 8.05 5.15
CA GLU A 173 -18.28 8.83 4.14
C GLU A 173 -16.78 8.58 4.30
N ILE A 174 -16.06 8.36 3.19
CA ILE A 174 -14.61 8.07 3.25
C ILE A 174 -13.80 8.85 2.22
N TYR A 175 -12.54 9.07 2.56
CA TYR A 175 -11.46 9.38 1.63
C TYR A 175 -10.49 8.21 1.53
N LEU A 176 -9.94 7.99 0.34
CA LEU A 176 -8.78 7.13 0.14
C LEU A 176 -7.51 7.96 0.35
N SER A 177 -6.80 7.71 1.43
CA SER A 177 -5.57 8.44 1.76
C SER A 177 -4.34 7.83 1.09
N SER A 178 -4.17 6.51 1.10
CA SER A 178 -3.01 5.88 0.47
C SER A 178 -3.24 4.43 0.05
N ILE A 179 -2.42 3.95 -0.87
CA ILE A 179 -2.37 2.56 -1.34
C ILE A 179 -1.00 1.98 -1.01
N TRP A 180 -0.97 0.73 -0.56
CA TRP A 180 0.21 0.01 -0.12
C TRP A 180 0.23 -1.38 -0.74
N PHE A 181 1.40 -1.87 -1.15
CA PHE A 181 1.59 -3.32 -1.28
C PHE A 181 1.97 -3.92 0.07
N ASP A 182 1.36 -5.06 0.36
CA ASP A 182 1.61 -5.87 1.54
C ASP A 182 1.65 -7.36 1.18
N ASP A 183 2.21 -8.17 2.08
CA ASP A 183 2.27 -9.63 1.97
C ASP A 183 1.11 -10.34 2.69
N GLY A 184 -0.01 -9.63 2.91
CA GLY A 184 -1.16 -10.08 3.69
C GLY A 184 -0.94 -10.03 5.21
N SER A 185 0.21 -9.55 5.70
CA SER A 185 0.51 -9.50 7.15
C SER A 185 0.20 -8.13 7.75
N LEU A 186 -1.08 -7.88 8.02
CA LEU A 186 -1.51 -6.73 8.84
C LEU A 186 -1.79 -7.14 10.30
N PRO A 187 -1.27 -6.40 11.30
CA PRO A 187 -0.18 -5.42 11.21
C PRO A 187 1.17 -6.12 10.98
N PRO A 188 2.21 -5.39 10.51
CA PRO A 188 3.51 -5.95 10.13
C PRO A 188 4.04 -6.94 11.15
N GLN A 189 4.17 -8.21 10.77
CA GLN A 189 4.72 -9.23 11.64
C GLN A 189 6.24 -9.10 11.66
N GLY A 190 6.86 -9.22 12.84
CA GLY A 190 8.31 -9.30 12.95
C GLY A 190 8.82 -10.57 12.28
N ILE A 191 9.30 -10.48 11.04
CA ILE A 191 9.87 -11.62 10.31
C ILE A 191 11.30 -11.91 10.80
N PRO A 192 11.75 -13.18 10.90
CA PRO A 192 13.12 -13.51 11.25
C PRO A 192 14.10 -12.95 10.21
N GLU A 193 15.03 -12.12 10.68
CA GLU A 193 15.96 -11.35 9.86
C GLU A 193 16.77 -12.20 8.84
N PRO A 194 17.07 -11.68 7.62
CA PRO A 194 17.93 -12.32 6.61
C PRO A 194 19.29 -12.76 7.15
N THR A 195 19.78 -12.04 8.18
CA THR A 195 20.98 -12.34 8.95
C THR A 195 20.98 -13.76 9.50
N ASN A 196 19.82 -14.30 9.91
CA ASN A 196 19.69 -15.66 10.42
C ASN A 196 19.88 -16.72 9.34
N ILE A 197 19.40 -16.47 8.12
CA ILE A 197 19.56 -17.39 6.98
C ILE A 197 21.01 -17.38 6.50
N LEU A 198 21.66 -16.20 6.45
CA LEU A 198 23.06 -16.08 6.05
C LEU A 198 24.02 -16.62 7.12
N LEU A 199 23.76 -16.40 8.41
CA LEU A 199 24.49 -17.01 9.53
C LEU A 199 24.33 -18.53 9.53
N MET A 200 23.13 -19.04 9.28
CA MET A 200 22.89 -20.47 9.13
C MET A 200 23.66 -21.03 7.93
N SER A 201 23.68 -20.31 6.80
CA SER A 201 24.43 -20.69 5.61
C SER A 201 25.95 -20.71 5.86
N LEU A 202 26.48 -19.70 6.57
CA LEU A 202 27.88 -19.63 6.98
C LEU A 202 28.25 -20.73 7.99
N ALA A 203 27.36 -21.05 8.93
CA ALA A 203 27.52 -22.15 9.86
C ALA A 203 27.55 -23.51 9.13
N LEU A 204 26.68 -23.70 8.14
CA LEU A 204 26.64 -24.89 7.28
C LEU A 204 27.92 -25.02 6.43
N ILE A 205 28.41 -23.93 5.83
CA ILE A 205 29.67 -23.91 5.10
C ILE A 205 30.85 -24.21 6.03
N GLY A 206 30.86 -23.63 7.25
CA GLY A 206 31.86 -23.92 8.28
C GLY A 206 31.89 -25.40 8.69
N LEU A 207 30.72 -26.03 8.85
CA LEU A 207 30.58 -27.46 9.13
C LEU A 207 31.09 -28.34 7.98
N VAL A 208 30.83 -27.97 6.73
CA VAL A 208 31.31 -28.70 5.54
C VAL A 208 32.83 -28.60 5.40
N VAL A 209 33.41 -27.42 5.66
CA VAL A 209 34.86 -27.21 5.60
C VAL A 209 35.58 -27.90 6.75
N SER A 210 34.98 -27.96 7.95
CA SER A 210 35.58 -28.69 9.08
C SER A 210 35.67 -30.19 8.81
N ARG A 211 34.64 -30.78 8.17
CA ARG A 211 34.64 -32.20 7.76
C ARG A 211 35.72 -32.57 6.74
N LYS A 212 36.12 -31.65 5.84
CA LYS A 212 37.19 -31.91 4.85
C LYS A 212 38.60 -31.94 5.43
N LYS A 213 38.83 -31.39 6.64
CA LYS A 213 40.14 -31.41 7.31
C LYS A 213 40.41 -32.64 8.17
N PHE A 214 39.41 -33.52 8.36
CA PHE A 214 39.53 -34.77 9.11
C PHE A 214 39.60 -36.02 8.21
N LYS A 215 39.93 -35.85 6.94
CA LYS A 215 40.41 -36.92 6.05
C LYS A 215 41.88 -36.71 5.73
#